data_AF-A0A6J0YIJ0-F1
#
_entry.id   AF-A0A6J0YIJ0-F1
#
_cell.length_a   1.000
_cell.length_b   1.000
_cell.length_c   1.000
_cell.angle_alpha   90.00
_cell.angle_beta   90.00
_cell.angle_gamma   90.00
#
_symmetry.space_group_name_H-M   'P 1'
#
loop_
_entity.id
_entity.type
_entity.pdbx_description
1 polymer ?
#
loop_
_entity_poly.entity_id
_entity_poly.type
_entity_poly.pdbx_seq_one_letter_code
_entity_poly.pdbx_strand_id
1 'polypeptide(L)'
;MEELEHTPDTSFERDVVCEDEEAFCLSLENIATLQKLLRQLEVRKSQNEAVCEGLRAQIRELWDRLQIPAEEREAVATVMTGSKAKVRKALQLEVDRLEELKMQNMKKVIEAIRVEVAQHWDKCFYSQEQRQAFAAYYSEDYTENLLQLHDAEIVRLRNYYEVHKELFEGVQKWEESWRLFLEFERKASDPSRFTNRGGNLLKEEKQRAKLQKTLPKLEEELKARIEMWEQEHSKAFVVNGQKFMEYVTEQWEMHRLEKERAKQERQLKNKKQTETEMLYGSTPRTPNKRRGLAPSTPGKVRKLNTTTMSNATANSSIRPVFSGTVYRSPVSRLPPSGGKPVITSTCSGKKTPRAVKHGANKENLELNGSILSARTFKGFQI
;
A
#
# COMPACT_ATOMS: atom_id res chain seq x y z
N MET A 1 60.98 26.89 12.30
CA MET A 1 60.93 25.43 12.57
C MET A 1 59.78 25.07 13.50
N GLU A 2 59.56 25.82 14.58
CA GLU A 2 58.44 25.62 15.53
C GLU A 2 57.05 25.54 14.87
N GLU A 3 56.74 26.40 13.90
CA GLU A 3 55.45 26.39 13.20
C GLU A 3 55.20 25.11 12.39
N LEU A 4 56.27 24.45 11.94
CA LEU A 4 56.22 23.17 11.26
C LEU A 4 56.30 21.98 12.23
N GLU A 5 56.40 22.24 13.54
CA GLU A 5 56.71 21.23 14.56
C GLU A 5 57.98 20.42 14.19
N HIS A 6 58.92 21.07 13.49
CA HIS A 6 60.18 20.47 13.02
C HIS A 6 61.27 20.66 14.08
N THR A 7 61.88 19.55 14.50
CA THR A 7 63.08 19.57 15.35
C THR A 7 64.34 19.61 14.49
N PRO A 8 65.42 20.30 14.91
CA PRO A 8 66.68 20.30 14.19
C PRO A 8 67.27 18.89 14.02
N ASP A 9 67.20 18.34 12.81
CA ASP A 9 67.56 16.93 12.55
C ASP A 9 68.95 16.81 11.93
N THR A 10 69.39 17.82 11.19
CA THR A 10 70.73 17.87 10.59
C THR A 10 71.75 18.48 11.54
N SER A 11 73.03 18.13 11.39
CA SER A 11 74.11 18.75 12.19
C SER A 11 74.15 20.26 11.99
N PHE A 12 73.90 20.72 10.76
CA PHE A 12 73.82 22.14 10.43
C PHE A 12 72.60 22.83 11.06
N GLU A 13 71.42 22.20 11.08
CA GLU A 13 70.25 22.77 11.76
C GLU A 13 70.48 22.89 13.28
N ARG A 14 71.17 21.93 13.89
CA ARG A 14 71.51 21.98 15.33
C ARG A 14 72.52 23.08 15.63
N ASP A 15 73.55 23.22 14.81
CA ASP A 15 74.54 24.30 14.91
C ASP A 15 73.86 25.68 14.79
N VAL A 16 72.95 25.84 13.83
CA VAL A 16 72.22 27.10 13.61
C VAL A 16 71.21 27.43 14.72
N VAL A 17 70.60 26.45 15.39
CA VAL A 17 69.46 26.65 16.33
C VAL A 17 69.83 26.44 17.79
N CYS A 18 70.88 25.66 18.09
CA CYS A 18 71.17 25.15 19.43
C CYS A 18 72.58 25.46 19.95
N GLU A 19 73.51 25.96 19.11
CA GLU A 19 74.86 26.34 19.53
C GLU A 19 74.97 27.84 19.86
N ASP A 20 76.01 28.23 20.62
CA ASP A 20 76.25 29.62 21.02
C ASP A 20 76.35 30.54 19.80
N GLU A 21 75.67 31.69 19.82
CA GLU A 21 75.60 32.65 18.69
C GLU A 21 77.00 33.12 18.21
N GLU A 22 78.00 33.06 19.09
CA GLU A 22 79.40 33.43 18.81
C GLU A 22 80.23 32.28 18.21
N ALA A 23 79.76 31.04 18.26
CA ALA A 23 80.43 29.86 17.72
C ALA A 23 80.14 29.62 16.23
N PHE A 24 79.05 30.18 15.70
CA PHE A 24 78.64 29.99 14.31
C PHE A 24 79.53 30.79 13.34
N CYS A 25 80.21 30.08 12.43
CA CYS A 25 81.12 30.69 11.47
C CYS A 25 80.36 31.40 10.33
N LEU A 26 80.53 32.73 10.19
CA LEU A 26 79.91 33.56 9.13
C LEU A 26 80.63 33.45 7.77
N SER A 27 80.83 32.23 7.27
CA SER A 27 81.39 32.00 5.93
C SER A 27 80.34 32.17 4.82
N LEU A 28 80.78 32.48 3.59
CA LEU A 28 79.87 32.57 2.43
C LEU A 28 79.12 31.26 2.17
N GLU A 29 79.77 30.12 2.43
CA GLU A 29 79.15 28.78 2.31
C GLU A 29 78.05 28.60 3.37
N ASN A 30 78.33 28.92 4.64
CA ASN A 30 77.36 28.80 5.73
C ASN A 30 76.16 29.74 5.55
N ILE A 31 76.36 30.94 4.99
CA ILE A 31 75.28 31.85 4.63
C ILE A 31 74.43 31.25 3.50
N ALA A 32 75.07 30.66 2.47
CA ALA A 32 74.35 30.03 1.35
C ALA A 32 73.54 28.81 1.80
N THR A 33 74.08 27.97 2.68
CA THR A 33 73.38 26.81 3.25
C THR A 33 72.24 27.24 4.17
N LEU A 34 72.40 28.30 4.98
CA LEU A 34 71.33 28.88 5.80
C LEU A 34 70.18 29.42 4.93
N GLN A 35 70.50 30.15 3.85
CA GLN A 35 69.48 30.62 2.90
C GLN A 35 68.76 29.44 2.22
N LYS A 36 69.46 28.36 1.88
CA LYS A 36 68.85 27.16 1.32
C LYS A 36 67.90 26.49 2.32
N LEU A 37 68.31 26.37 3.58
CA LEU A 37 67.48 25.82 4.66
C LEU A 37 66.21 26.67 4.88
N LEU A 38 66.34 28.00 4.91
CA LEU A 38 65.19 28.90 5.03
C LEU A 38 64.18 28.69 3.89
N ARG A 39 64.66 28.67 2.63
CA ARG A 39 63.80 28.41 1.46
C ARG A 39 63.11 27.04 1.55
N GLN A 40 63.81 26.01 2.03
CA GLN A 40 63.21 24.68 2.22
C GLN A 40 62.09 24.70 3.27
N LEU A 41 62.29 25.39 4.39
CA LEU A 41 61.27 25.54 5.44
C LEU A 41 60.06 26.36 4.94
N GLU A 42 60.30 27.43 4.19
CA GLU A 42 59.24 28.24 3.56
C GLU A 42 58.41 27.41 2.57
N VAL A 43 59.05 26.62 1.70
CA VAL A 43 58.36 25.73 0.77
C VAL A 43 57.49 24.72 1.53
N ARG A 44 58.03 24.06 2.57
CA ARG A 44 57.25 23.11 3.39
C ARG A 44 56.05 23.79 4.08
N LYS A 45 56.24 25.01 4.60
CA LYS A 45 55.15 25.80 5.19
C LYS A 45 54.08 26.13 4.16
N SER A 46 54.47 26.58 2.96
CA SER A 46 53.50 26.85 1.88
C SER A 46 52.75 25.60 1.42
N GLN A 47 53.41 24.44 1.38
CA GLN A 47 52.77 23.17 1.01
C GLN A 47 51.74 22.75 2.07
N ASN A 48 52.08 22.87 3.36
CA ASN A 48 51.14 22.57 4.44
C ASN A 48 49.93 23.51 4.42
N GLU A 49 50.15 24.81 4.19
CA GLU A 49 49.06 25.78 4.06
C GLU A 49 48.18 25.49 2.85
N ALA A 50 48.76 25.18 1.70
CA ALA A 50 48.00 24.82 0.49
C ALA A 50 47.10 23.60 0.71
N VAL A 51 47.60 22.56 1.39
CA VAL A 51 46.80 21.37 1.73
C VAL A 51 45.70 21.71 2.72
N CYS A 52 46.00 22.48 3.77
CA CYS A 52 45.00 22.88 4.75
C CYS A 52 43.91 23.76 4.11
N GLU A 53 44.27 24.71 3.26
CA GLU A 53 43.30 25.54 2.55
C GLU A 53 42.43 24.73 1.59
N GLY A 54 43.00 23.71 0.92
CA GLY A 54 42.23 22.75 0.13
C GLY A 54 41.17 22.01 0.96
N LEU A 55 41.55 21.50 2.13
CA LEU A 55 40.61 20.85 3.06
C LEU A 55 39.54 21.83 3.56
N ARG A 56 39.91 23.07 3.91
CA ARG A 56 38.94 24.10 4.31
C ARG A 56 37.96 24.43 3.19
N ALA A 57 38.42 24.53 1.95
CA ALA A 57 37.55 24.73 0.80
C ALA A 57 36.55 23.57 0.64
N GLN A 58 37.00 22.33 0.77
CA GLN A 58 36.15 21.13 0.73
C GLN A 58 35.10 21.13 1.87
N ILE A 59 35.49 21.52 3.09
CA ILE A 59 34.56 21.67 4.21
C ILE A 59 33.50 22.73 3.92
N ARG A 60 33.90 23.90 3.40
CA ARG A 60 32.95 24.98 3.04
C ARG A 60 31.94 24.51 1.99
N GLU A 61 32.40 23.78 0.96
CA GLU A 61 31.51 23.19 -0.04
C GLU A 61 30.51 22.22 0.59
N LEU A 62 30.98 21.31 1.46
CA LEU A 62 30.13 20.35 2.15
C LEU A 62 29.14 21.04 3.09
N TRP A 63 29.53 22.11 3.79
CA TRP A 63 28.64 22.89 4.62
C TRP A 63 27.50 23.54 3.84
N ASP A 64 27.78 24.03 2.64
CA ASP A 64 26.78 24.67 1.80
C ASP A 64 25.84 23.63 1.17
N ARG A 65 26.38 22.50 0.70
CA ARG A 65 25.58 21.39 0.15
C ARG A 65 24.70 20.71 1.20
N LEU A 66 25.22 20.50 2.41
CA LEU A 66 24.50 19.87 3.52
C LEU A 66 23.66 20.86 4.34
N GLN A 67 23.74 22.16 4.04
CA GLN A 67 23.04 23.23 4.75
C GLN A 67 23.30 23.21 6.26
N ILE A 68 24.57 23.03 6.65
CA ILE A 68 24.99 23.00 8.06
C ILE A 68 24.76 24.36 8.71
N PRO A 69 24.09 24.42 9.88
CA PRO A 69 23.73 25.67 10.53
C PRO A 69 24.95 26.40 11.10
N ALA A 70 24.82 27.71 11.32
CA ALA A 70 25.94 28.57 11.69
C ALA A 70 26.58 28.15 13.02
N GLU A 71 25.79 27.68 13.98
CA GLU A 71 26.28 27.25 15.30
C GLU A 71 27.29 26.09 15.19
N GLU A 72 27.05 25.15 14.27
CA GLU A 72 27.97 24.05 14.00
C GLU A 72 29.23 24.52 13.23
N ARG A 73 29.09 25.51 12.34
CA ARG A 73 30.24 26.11 11.64
C ARG A 73 31.17 26.83 12.61
N GLU A 74 30.61 27.59 13.57
CA GLU A 74 31.37 28.30 14.60
C GLU A 74 32.13 27.35 15.53
N ALA A 75 31.56 26.19 15.85
CA ALA A 75 32.24 25.16 16.65
C ALA A 75 33.53 24.65 15.99
N VAL A 76 33.58 24.64 14.65
CA VAL A 76 34.73 24.20 13.85
C VAL A 76 35.67 25.37 13.51
N ALA A 77 35.29 26.63 13.74
CA ALA A 77 36.07 27.81 13.38
C ALA A 77 37.49 27.81 13.99
N THR A 78 37.66 27.21 15.17
CA THR A 78 38.98 27.05 15.83
C THR A 78 39.95 26.15 15.06
N VAL A 79 39.43 25.21 14.26
CA VAL A 79 40.19 24.31 13.39
C VAL A 79 40.42 24.92 11.99
N MET A 80 39.72 26.00 11.66
CA MET A 80 39.83 26.69 10.36
C MET A 80 41.05 27.60 10.25
N THR A 81 41.87 27.72 11.30
CA THR A 81 43.04 28.61 11.34
C THR A 81 44.35 27.85 11.53
N GLY A 82 45.36 28.20 10.73
CA GLY A 82 46.73 27.67 10.84
C GLY A 82 46.96 26.34 10.13
N SER A 83 48.23 25.94 10.03
CA SER A 83 48.67 24.82 9.16
C SER A 83 49.58 23.81 9.85
N LYS A 84 49.47 23.73 11.18
CA LYS A 84 50.17 22.73 11.99
C LYS A 84 49.64 21.33 11.69
N ALA A 85 50.45 20.30 11.94
CA ALA A 85 50.06 18.91 11.69
C ALA A 85 48.78 18.50 12.44
N LYS A 86 48.59 19.00 13.68
CA LYS A 86 47.37 18.79 14.46
C LYS A 86 46.12 19.38 13.78
N VAL A 87 46.24 20.59 13.24
CA VAL A 87 45.14 21.27 12.52
C VAL A 87 44.81 20.52 11.24
N ARG A 88 45.82 20.11 10.46
CA ARG A 88 45.62 19.30 9.26
C ARG A 88 44.86 18.00 9.56
N LYS A 89 45.22 17.28 10.64
CA LYS A 89 44.52 16.07 11.07
C LYS A 89 43.07 16.36 11.47
N ALA A 90 42.84 17.45 12.20
CA ALA A 90 41.50 17.85 12.59
C ALA A 90 40.63 18.27 11.39
N LEU A 91 41.19 18.96 10.40
CA LEU A 91 40.52 19.28 9.13
C LEU A 91 40.15 18.01 8.36
N GLN A 92 41.06 17.04 8.27
CA GLN A 92 40.78 15.76 7.61
C GLN A 92 39.64 15.01 8.31
N LEU A 93 39.67 14.93 9.65
CA LEU A 93 38.59 14.29 10.42
C LEU A 93 37.24 14.97 10.21
N GLU A 94 37.21 16.30 10.07
CA GLU A 94 35.97 17.02 9.79
C GLU A 94 35.47 16.76 8.35
N VAL A 95 36.36 16.69 7.36
CA VAL A 95 36.00 16.25 6.00
C VAL A 95 35.39 14.86 6.03
N ASP A 96 36.06 13.90 6.68
CA ASP A 96 35.59 12.52 6.77
C ASP A 96 34.21 12.45 7.47
N ARG A 97 34.01 13.22 8.54
CA ARG A 97 32.74 13.32 9.26
C ARG A 97 31.62 13.88 8.38
N LEU A 98 31.90 14.93 7.60
CA LEU A 98 30.91 15.56 6.71
C LEU A 98 30.59 14.67 5.51
N GLU A 99 31.56 13.95 4.97
CA GLU A 99 31.35 12.95 3.92
C GLU A 99 30.50 11.78 4.40
N GLU A 100 30.74 11.28 5.62
CA GLU A 100 29.90 10.28 6.25
C GLU A 100 28.47 10.82 6.46
N LEU A 101 28.33 12.06 6.94
CA LEU A 101 27.01 12.69 7.10
C LEU A 101 26.27 12.81 5.76
N LYS A 102 26.97 13.17 4.68
CA LYS A 102 26.43 13.19 3.31
C LYS A 102 25.94 11.79 2.91
N MET A 103 26.74 10.76 3.14
CA MET A 103 26.37 9.37 2.85
C MET A 103 25.14 8.93 3.64
N GLN A 104 25.09 9.21 4.94
CA GLN A 104 23.92 8.89 5.79
C GLN A 104 22.65 9.63 5.36
N ASN A 105 22.77 10.88 4.90
CA ASN A 105 21.64 11.62 4.36
C ASN A 105 21.14 11.00 3.05
N MET A 106 22.03 10.66 2.12
CA MET A 106 21.66 9.95 0.88
C MET A 106 21.00 8.61 1.17
N LYS A 107 21.55 7.84 2.13
CA LYS A 107 20.98 6.58 2.58
C LYS A 107 19.52 6.72 3.02
N LYS A 108 19.24 7.66 3.92
CA LYS A 108 17.86 7.92 4.38
C LYS A 108 16.91 8.25 3.24
N VAL A 109 17.35 9.08 2.28
CA VAL A 109 16.54 9.47 1.12
C VAL A 109 16.30 8.27 0.20
N ILE A 110 17.35 7.50 -0.12
CA ILE A 110 17.24 6.29 -0.95
C ILE A 110 16.31 5.27 -0.30
N GLU A 111 16.44 5.02 1.00
CA GLU A 111 15.55 4.12 1.75
C GLU A 111 14.09 4.58 1.70
N ALA A 112 13.83 5.89 1.85
CA ALA A 112 12.48 6.44 1.69
C ALA A 112 11.94 6.22 0.27
N ILE A 113 12.75 6.46 -0.76
CA ILE A 113 12.36 6.21 -2.16
C ILE A 113 12.11 4.71 -2.39
N ARG A 114 12.93 3.81 -1.84
CA ARG A 114 12.71 2.35 -1.94
C ARG A 114 11.37 1.94 -1.36
N VAL A 115 10.98 2.50 -0.21
CA VAL A 115 9.65 2.27 0.36
C VAL A 115 8.56 2.73 -0.61
N GLU A 116 8.71 3.90 -1.21
CA GLU A 116 7.74 4.39 -2.20
C GLU A 116 7.71 3.54 -3.48
N VAL A 117 8.87 3.11 -3.98
CA VAL A 117 8.99 2.21 -5.14
C VAL A 117 8.26 0.90 -4.85
N ALA A 118 8.46 0.30 -3.67
CA ALA A 118 7.75 -0.90 -3.26
C ALA A 118 6.23 -0.69 -3.21
N GLN A 119 5.76 0.44 -2.67
CA GLN A 119 4.33 0.78 -2.68
C GLN A 119 3.77 0.91 -4.10
N HIS A 120 4.52 1.51 -5.03
CA HIS A 120 4.09 1.62 -6.43
C HIS A 120 4.12 0.27 -7.16
N TRP A 121 5.10 -0.59 -6.85
CA TRP A 121 5.13 -1.96 -7.34
C TRP A 121 3.90 -2.74 -6.88
N ASP A 122 3.48 -2.58 -5.62
CA ASP A 122 2.25 -3.20 -5.11
C ASP A 122 1.01 -2.65 -5.83
N LYS A 123 0.89 -1.32 -5.96
CA LYS A 123 -0.23 -0.66 -6.67
C LYS A 123 -0.33 -1.04 -8.15
N CYS A 124 0.80 -1.29 -8.79
CA CYS A 124 0.87 -1.68 -10.20
C CYS A 124 0.91 -3.20 -10.38
N PHE A 125 0.80 -3.99 -9.31
CA PHE A 125 0.84 -5.46 -9.31
C PHE A 125 2.08 -6.07 -9.99
N TYR A 126 3.26 -5.46 -9.77
CA TYR A 126 4.53 -5.94 -10.34
C TYR A 126 4.88 -7.34 -9.82
N SER A 127 5.25 -8.23 -10.74
CA SER A 127 5.76 -9.56 -10.42
C SER A 127 7.13 -9.48 -9.73
N GLN A 128 7.51 -10.55 -9.03
CA GLN A 128 8.81 -10.62 -8.37
C GLN A 128 9.97 -10.44 -9.35
N GLU A 129 9.88 -11.01 -10.55
CA GLU A 129 10.87 -10.87 -11.61
C GLU A 129 11.00 -9.40 -12.08
N GLN A 130 9.89 -8.69 -12.21
CA GLN A 130 9.89 -7.27 -12.59
C GLN A 130 10.52 -6.39 -11.51
N ARG A 131 10.28 -6.70 -10.22
CA ARG A 131 10.93 -6.00 -9.11
C ARG A 131 12.44 -6.25 -9.11
N GLN A 132 12.85 -7.50 -9.34
CA GLN A 132 14.26 -7.89 -9.42
C GLN A 132 15.01 -7.30 -10.62
N ALA A 133 14.30 -6.96 -11.70
CA ALA A 133 14.90 -6.30 -12.85
C ALA A 133 15.53 -4.94 -12.49
N PHE A 134 15.03 -4.26 -11.46
CA PHE A 134 15.65 -3.04 -10.93
C PHE A 134 16.73 -3.39 -9.88
N ALA A 135 17.90 -3.84 -10.34
CA ALA A 135 18.99 -4.29 -9.49
C ALA A 135 19.49 -3.21 -8.49
N ALA A 136 19.39 -1.94 -8.84
CA ALA A 136 19.77 -0.81 -7.98
C ALA A 136 18.97 -0.76 -6.66
N TYR A 137 17.78 -1.38 -6.61
CA TYR A 137 17.01 -1.51 -5.38
C TYR A 137 17.75 -2.25 -4.26
N TYR A 138 18.64 -3.18 -4.60
CA TYR A 138 19.33 -4.04 -3.63
C TYR A 138 20.77 -3.61 -3.34
N SER A 139 21.25 -2.51 -3.95
CA SER A 139 22.60 -2.00 -3.70
C SER A 139 22.72 -1.41 -2.29
N GLU A 140 23.84 -1.65 -1.61
CA GLU A 140 24.16 -1.04 -0.32
C GLU A 140 25.15 0.14 -0.47
N ASP A 141 25.56 0.46 -1.69
CA ASP A 141 26.53 1.51 -2.01
C ASP A 141 25.84 2.86 -2.22
N TYR A 142 25.61 3.59 -1.13
CA TYR A 142 24.94 4.88 -1.12
C TYR A 142 25.77 5.98 -1.80
N THR A 143 25.67 6.04 -3.12
CA THR A 143 26.30 7.03 -3.98
C THR A 143 25.27 8.00 -4.56
N GLU A 144 25.74 9.16 -5.02
CA GLU A 144 24.87 10.16 -5.68
C GLU A 144 24.23 9.57 -6.96
N ASN A 145 24.97 8.73 -7.70
CA ASN A 145 24.44 8.02 -8.86
C ASN A 145 23.31 7.04 -8.46
N LEU A 146 23.45 6.34 -7.32
CA LEU A 146 22.40 5.46 -6.83
C LEU A 146 21.11 6.24 -6.51
N LEU A 147 21.24 7.42 -5.89
CA LEU A 147 20.09 8.29 -5.63
C LEU A 147 19.39 8.72 -6.92
N GLN A 148 20.15 9.17 -7.93
CA GLN A 148 19.60 9.58 -9.22
C GLN A 148 18.85 8.43 -9.93
N LEU A 149 19.36 7.20 -9.87
CA LEU A 149 18.66 6.03 -10.42
C LEU A 149 17.33 5.78 -9.72
N HIS A 150 17.27 5.92 -8.39
CA HIS A 150 16.03 5.77 -7.62
C HIS A 150 15.03 6.89 -7.93
N ASP A 151 15.48 8.14 -8.03
CA ASP A 151 14.66 9.29 -8.40
C ASP A 151 14.05 9.13 -9.79
N ALA A 152 14.85 8.71 -10.78
CA ALA A 152 14.36 8.44 -12.12
C ALA A 152 13.33 7.30 -12.14
N GLU A 153 13.59 6.21 -11.39
CA GLU A 153 12.70 5.06 -11.34
C GLU A 153 11.37 5.38 -10.65
N ILE A 154 11.37 6.11 -9.53
CA ILE A 154 10.11 6.47 -8.87
C ILE A 154 9.29 7.44 -9.73
N VAL A 155 9.91 8.37 -10.45
CA VAL A 155 9.21 9.26 -11.39
C VAL A 155 8.60 8.44 -12.53
N ARG A 156 9.35 7.50 -13.11
CA ARG A 156 8.85 6.59 -14.15
C ARG A 156 7.66 5.78 -13.65
N LEU A 157 7.74 5.22 -12.45
CA LEU A 157 6.67 4.42 -11.83
C LEU A 157 5.43 5.25 -11.52
N ARG A 158 5.59 6.46 -10.98
CA ARG A 158 4.48 7.39 -10.72
C ARG A 158 3.76 7.76 -12.01
N ASN A 159 4.50 8.11 -13.06
CA ASN A 159 3.91 8.42 -14.36
C ASN A 159 3.18 7.22 -14.95
N TYR A 160 3.80 6.03 -14.89
CA TYR A 160 3.17 4.80 -15.34
C TYR A 160 1.88 4.49 -14.57
N TYR A 161 1.87 4.69 -13.25
CA TYR A 161 0.68 4.51 -12.43
C TYR A 161 -0.42 5.51 -12.79
N GLU A 162 -0.10 6.81 -12.91
CA GLU A 162 -1.11 7.84 -13.20
C GLU A 162 -1.76 7.63 -14.58
N VAL A 163 -0.98 7.24 -15.60
CA VAL A 163 -1.51 6.93 -16.95
C VAL A 163 -2.48 5.75 -16.91
N HIS A 164 -2.17 4.72 -16.10
CA HIS A 164 -2.95 3.47 -16.04
C HIS A 164 -3.82 3.35 -14.79
N LYS A 165 -4.04 4.46 -14.09
CA LYS A 165 -4.64 4.48 -12.76
C LYS A 165 -6.02 3.85 -12.73
N GLU A 166 -6.86 4.16 -13.71
CA GLU A 166 -8.22 3.65 -13.77
C GLU A 166 -8.26 2.12 -13.94
N LEU A 167 -7.27 1.55 -14.65
CA LEU A 167 -7.14 0.11 -14.83
C LEU A 167 -6.77 -0.56 -13.50
N PHE A 168 -5.75 -0.04 -12.80
CA PHE A 168 -5.34 -0.57 -11.50
C PHE A 168 -6.43 -0.42 -10.43
N GLU A 169 -7.10 0.72 -10.37
CA GLU A 169 -8.25 0.92 -9.49
C GLU A 169 -9.39 -0.04 -9.81
N GLY A 170 -9.65 -0.32 -11.10
CA GLY A 170 -10.65 -1.28 -11.52
C GLY A 170 -10.31 -2.70 -11.03
N VAL A 171 -9.05 -3.12 -11.18
CA VAL A 171 -8.54 -4.41 -10.68
C VAL A 171 -8.74 -4.51 -9.17
N GLN A 172 -8.33 -3.48 -8.42
CA GLN A 172 -8.50 -3.45 -6.97
C GLN A 172 -9.98 -3.51 -6.56
N LYS A 173 -10.86 -2.74 -7.24
CA LYS A 173 -12.31 -2.77 -7.00
C LYS A 173 -12.91 -4.15 -7.26
N TRP A 174 -12.45 -4.85 -8.31
CA TRP A 174 -12.88 -6.22 -8.58
C TRP A 174 -12.44 -7.16 -7.46
N GLU A 175 -11.18 -7.10 -7.03
CA GLU A 175 -10.66 -7.97 -5.97
C GLU A 175 -11.39 -7.76 -4.63
N GLU A 176 -11.62 -6.49 -4.24
CA GLU A 176 -12.39 -6.15 -3.04
C GLU A 176 -13.84 -6.65 -3.13
N SER A 177 -14.47 -6.48 -4.30
CA SER A 177 -15.83 -6.96 -4.55
C SER A 177 -15.92 -8.49 -4.50
N TRP A 178 -14.91 -9.19 -5.04
CA TRP A 178 -14.80 -10.64 -5.03
C TRP A 178 -14.61 -11.18 -3.61
N ARG A 179 -13.69 -10.57 -2.85
CA ARG A 179 -13.45 -10.90 -1.44
C ARG A 179 -14.71 -10.72 -0.59
N LEU A 180 -15.43 -9.62 -0.78
CA LEU A 180 -16.70 -9.36 -0.10
C LEU A 180 -17.78 -10.36 -0.52
N PHE A 181 -17.83 -10.73 -1.80
CA PHE A 181 -18.75 -11.76 -2.30
C PHE A 181 -18.50 -13.12 -1.63
N LEU A 182 -17.24 -13.57 -1.55
CA LEU A 182 -16.85 -14.81 -0.86
C LEU A 182 -17.21 -14.78 0.63
N GLU A 183 -17.02 -13.64 1.29
CA GLU A 183 -17.40 -13.46 2.70
C GLU A 183 -18.92 -13.59 2.91
N PHE A 184 -19.73 -13.07 1.99
CA PHE A 184 -21.18 -13.28 2.03
C PHE A 184 -21.57 -14.73 1.70
N GLU A 185 -20.91 -15.42 0.77
CA GLU A 185 -21.13 -16.85 0.51
C GLU A 185 -20.80 -17.70 1.75
N ARG A 186 -19.70 -17.38 2.45
CA ARG A 186 -19.31 -18.04 3.71
C ARG A 186 -20.36 -17.82 4.82
N LYS A 187 -20.86 -16.60 4.99
CA LYS A 187 -21.95 -16.32 5.94
C LYS A 187 -23.25 -17.01 5.56
N ALA A 188 -23.52 -17.13 4.26
CA ALA A 188 -24.69 -17.83 3.74
C ALA A 188 -24.59 -19.36 3.85
N SER A 189 -23.39 -19.93 4.04
CA SER A 189 -23.21 -21.37 4.26
C SER A 189 -23.25 -21.77 5.73
N ASP A 190 -23.08 -20.82 6.66
CA ASP A 190 -23.13 -21.04 8.11
C ASP A 190 -24.55 -21.41 8.60
N PRO A 191 -24.74 -22.57 9.25
CA PRO A 191 -26.01 -22.96 9.87
C PRO A 191 -26.42 -22.12 11.10
N SER A 192 -25.47 -21.49 11.80
CA SER A 192 -25.70 -20.69 13.01
C SER A 192 -26.31 -19.30 12.73
N ARG A 193 -26.38 -18.92 11.44
CA ARG A 193 -26.84 -17.60 10.97
C ARG A 193 -28.28 -17.25 11.32
N PHE A 194 -29.11 -18.22 11.69
CA PHE A 194 -30.53 -18.02 12.00
C PHE A 194 -30.78 -17.41 13.40
N THR A 195 -29.73 -16.96 14.09
CA THR A 195 -29.81 -16.14 15.31
C THR A 195 -29.94 -14.65 14.97
N ASN A 196 -30.84 -14.33 14.05
CA ASN A 196 -30.90 -13.05 13.35
C ASN A 196 -31.83 -12.03 14.02
N ARG A 197 -31.27 -11.18 14.86
CA ARG A 197 -31.96 -9.97 15.35
C ARG A 197 -31.80 -8.84 14.32
N GLY A 198 -32.91 -8.25 13.86
CA GLY A 198 -32.88 -7.00 13.08
C GLY A 198 -32.76 -7.10 11.54
N GLY A 199 -33.05 -8.26 10.93
CA GLY A 199 -33.19 -8.37 9.46
C GLY A 199 -31.88 -8.40 8.65
N ASN A 200 -30.76 -8.73 9.29
CA ASN A 200 -29.44 -8.74 8.65
C ASN A 200 -29.33 -9.71 7.46
N LEU A 201 -29.90 -10.93 7.53
CA LEU A 201 -29.85 -11.88 6.40
C LEU A 201 -30.40 -11.29 5.10
N LEU A 202 -31.49 -10.52 5.17
CA LEU A 202 -32.09 -9.95 3.97
C LEU A 202 -31.17 -8.87 3.36
N LYS A 203 -30.46 -8.12 4.21
CA LYS A 203 -29.48 -7.14 3.76
C LYS A 203 -28.28 -7.83 3.12
N GLU A 204 -27.77 -8.89 3.75
CA GLU A 204 -26.66 -9.70 3.23
C GLU A 204 -27.01 -10.33 1.89
N GLU A 205 -28.17 -10.97 1.75
CA GLU A 205 -28.59 -11.58 0.47
C GLU A 205 -28.81 -10.50 -0.61
N LYS A 206 -29.37 -9.34 -0.25
CA LYS A 206 -29.52 -8.22 -1.20
C LYS A 206 -28.16 -7.69 -1.66
N GLN A 207 -27.17 -7.60 -0.76
CA GLN A 207 -25.81 -7.20 -1.11
C GLN A 207 -25.11 -8.26 -1.96
N ARG A 208 -25.26 -9.54 -1.63
CA ARG A 208 -24.75 -10.67 -2.44
C ARG A 208 -25.31 -10.65 -3.86
N ALA A 209 -26.62 -10.51 -4.00
CA ALA A 209 -27.28 -10.41 -5.30
C ALA A 209 -26.85 -9.16 -6.09
N LYS A 210 -26.52 -8.04 -5.40
CA LYS A 210 -25.94 -6.86 -6.03
C LYS A 210 -24.53 -7.18 -6.55
N LEU A 211 -23.67 -7.80 -5.73
CA LEU A 211 -22.31 -8.18 -6.10
C LEU A 211 -22.28 -9.15 -7.29
N GLN A 212 -23.18 -10.13 -7.31
CA GLN A 212 -23.31 -11.08 -8.42
C GLN A 212 -23.70 -10.41 -9.75
N LYS A 213 -24.30 -9.21 -9.71
CA LYS A 213 -24.61 -8.41 -10.90
C LYS A 213 -23.51 -7.40 -11.23
N THR A 214 -22.76 -6.90 -10.25
CA THR A 214 -21.71 -5.90 -10.47
C THR A 214 -20.39 -6.54 -10.89
N LEU A 215 -20.05 -7.72 -10.37
CA LEU A 215 -18.82 -8.43 -10.73
C LEU A 215 -18.71 -8.69 -12.24
N PRO A 216 -19.71 -9.29 -12.94
CA PRO A 216 -19.62 -9.46 -14.39
C PRO A 216 -19.53 -8.14 -15.17
N LYS A 217 -20.12 -7.06 -14.66
CA LYS A 217 -20.02 -5.74 -15.31
C LYS A 217 -18.62 -5.14 -15.18
N LEU A 218 -18.00 -5.29 -14.00
CA LEU A 218 -16.62 -4.88 -13.78
C LEU A 218 -15.66 -5.72 -14.63
N GLU A 219 -15.93 -7.03 -14.77
CA GLU A 219 -15.12 -7.93 -15.60
C GLU A 219 -15.15 -7.54 -17.08
N GLU A 220 -16.32 -7.24 -17.64
CA GLU A 220 -16.44 -6.77 -19.04
C GLU A 220 -15.78 -5.40 -19.24
N GLU A 221 -15.93 -4.47 -18.30
CA GLU A 221 -15.27 -3.16 -18.35
C GLU A 221 -13.74 -3.31 -18.28
N LEU A 222 -13.23 -4.13 -17.37
CA LEU A 222 -11.81 -4.41 -17.22
C LEU A 222 -11.25 -5.12 -18.46
N LYS A 223 -11.99 -6.07 -19.03
CA LYS A 223 -11.59 -6.77 -20.25
C LYS A 223 -11.40 -5.79 -21.41
N ALA A 224 -12.33 -4.86 -21.62
CA ALA A 224 -12.21 -3.84 -22.66
C ALA A 224 -11.00 -2.92 -22.43
N ARG A 225 -10.79 -2.48 -21.18
CA ARG A 225 -9.64 -1.63 -20.82
C ARG A 225 -8.30 -2.35 -20.99
N ILE A 226 -8.22 -3.62 -20.60
CA ILE A 226 -7.02 -4.46 -20.76
C ILE A 226 -6.72 -4.66 -22.25
N GLU A 227 -7.73 -4.97 -23.07
CA GLU A 227 -7.53 -5.16 -24.50
C GLU A 227 -6.97 -3.89 -25.18
N MET A 228 -7.51 -2.72 -24.84
CA MET A 228 -6.95 -1.44 -25.31
C MET A 228 -5.50 -1.25 -24.84
N TRP A 229 -5.22 -1.56 -23.57
CA TRP A 229 -3.87 -1.44 -23.02
C TRP A 229 -2.86 -2.37 -23.72
N GLU A 230 -3.23 -3.62 -23.97
CA GLU A 230 -2.39 -4.61 -24.67
C GLU A 230 -2.14 -4.19 -26.12
N GLN A 231 -3.11 -3.55 -26.78
CA GLN A 231 -2.94 -2.98 -28.12
C GLN A 231 -1.95 -1.81 -28.13
N GLU A 232 -2.06 -0.89 -27.17
CA GLU A 232 -1.18 0.28 -27.05
C GLU A 232 0.26 -0.10 -26.70
N HIS A 233 0.44 -1.08 -25.79
CA HIS A 233 1.74 -1.43 -25.23
C HIS A 233 2.38 -2.67 -25.85
N SER A 234 1.65 -3.40 -26.72
CA SER A 234 2.10 -4.64 -27.37
C SER A 234 2.65 -5.68 -26.38
N LYS A 235 2.12 -5.68 -25.15
CA LYS A 235 2.55 -6.53 -24.05
C LYS A 235 1.31 -7.08 -23.34
N ALA A 236 1.40 -8.31 -22.84
CA ALA A 236 0.32 -8.90 -22.06
C ALA A 236 0.18 -8.21 -20.69
N PHE A 237 -1.06 -7.92 -20.29
CA PHE A 237 -1.35 -7.34 -18.97
C PHE A 237 -1.30 -8.43 -17.90
N VAL A 238 -0.20 -8.45 -17.15
CA VAL A 238 0.05 -9.42 -16.09
C VAL A 238 -0.07 -8.76 -14.72
N VAL A 239 -0.77 -9.43 -13.81
CA VAL A 239 -0.93 -9.07 -12.40
C VAL A 239 -0.26 -10.18 -11.60
N ASN A 240 0.79 -9.87 -10.83
CA ASN A 240 1.60 -10.85 -10.09
C ASN A 240 2.14 -12.01 -10.95
N GLY A 241 2.37 -11.79 -12.25
CA GLY A 241 2.90 -12.78 -13.18
C GLY A 241 1.87 -13.64 -13.91
N GLN A 242 0.57 -13.49 -13.62
CA GLN A 242 -0.52 -14.16 -14.35
C GLN A 242 -1.37 -13.13 -15.10
N LYS A 243 -1.95 -13.50 -16.24
CA LYS A 243 -2.91 -12.60 -16.92
C LYS A 243 -4.13 -12.41 -16.04
N PHE A 244 -4.52 -11.15 -15.83
CA PHE A 244 -5.61 -10.84 -14.90
C PHE A 244 -6.92 -11.56 -15.25
N MET A 245 -7.30 -11.62 -16.52
CA MET A 245 -8.53 -12.29 -16.94
C MET A 245 -8.48 -13.82 -16.72
N GLU A 246 -7.31 -14.44 -16.86
CA GLU A 246 -7.15 -15.87 -16.55
C GLU A 246 -7.34 -16.12 -15.05
N TYR A 247 -6.73 -15.27 -14.21
CA TYR A 247 -6.92 -15.31 -12.76
C TYR A 247 -8.40 -15.16 -12.37
N VAL A 248 -9.13 -14.19 -12.96
CA VAL A 248 -10.57 -14.01 -12.74
C VAL A 248 -11.35 -15.30 -13.05
N THR A 249 -11.07 -15.93 -14.20
CA THR A 249 -11.75 -17.17 -14.58
C THR A 249 -11.44 -18.32 -13.64
N GLU A 250 -10.19 -18.42 -13.18
CA GLU A 250 -9.75 -19.43 -12.21
C GLU A 250 -10.44 -19.24 -10.86
N GLN A 251 -10.58 -18.00 -10.38
CA GLN A 251 -11.30 -17.70 -9.14
C GLN A 251 -12.77 -18.13 -9.21
N TRP A 252 -13.46 -17.84 -10.32
CA TRP A 252 -14.83 -18.30 -10.53
C TRP A 252 -14.95 -19.83 -10.59
N GLU A 253 -14.01 -20.49 -11.26
CA GLU A 253 -13.97 -21.94 -11.37
C GLU A 253 -13.74 -22.61 -10.01
N MET A 254 -12.79 -22.10 -9.22
CA MET A 254 -12.53 -22.57 -7.87
C MET A 254 -13.76 -22.43 -6.96
N HIS A 255 -14.44 -21.28 -7.03
CA HIS A 255 -15.69 -21.08 -6.29
C HIS A 255 -16.79 -22.04 -6.75
N ARG A 256 -16.92 -22.29 -8.06
CA ARG A 256 -17.88 -23.25 -8.62
C ARG A 256 -17.62 -24.68 -8.13
N LEU A 257 -16.36 -25.11 -8.17
CA LEU A 257 -15.92 -26.44 -7.72
C LEU A 257 -16.16 -26.63 -6.23
N GLU A 258 -15.85 -25.63 -5.40
CA GLU A 258 -16.09 -25.70 -3.95
C GLU A 258 -17.59 -25.83 -3.64
N LYS A 259 -18.44 -25.11 -4.37
CA LYS A 259 -19.89 -25.22 -4.23
C LYS A 259 -20.43 -26.59 -4.64
N GLU A 260 -19.94 -27.16 -5.74
CA GLU A 260 -20.33 -28.51 -6.16
C GLU A 260 -19.79 -29.58 -5.18
N ARG A 261 -18.57 -29.42 -4.64
CA ARG A 261 -18.02 -30.29 -3.59
C ARG A 261 -18.90 -30.27 -2.34
N ALA A 262 -19.25 -29.09 -1.83
CA ALA A 262 -20.12 -28.95 -0.66
C ALA A 262 -21.52 -29.58 -0.89
N LYS A 263 -22.04 -29.47 -2.12
CA LYS A 263 -23.30 -30.10 -2.52
C LYS A 263 -23.18 -31.63 -2.58
N GLN A 264 -22.11 -32.17 -3.16
CA GLN A 264 -21.84 -33.62 -3.18
C GLN A 264 -21.67 -34.19 -1.77
N GLU A 265 -20.98 -33.48 -0.88
CA GLU A 265 -20.82 -33.87 0.52
C GLU A 265 -22.17 -33.94 1.23
N ARG A 266 -23.05 -32.94 1.02
CA ARG A 266 -24.42 -32.96 1.55
C ARG A 266 -25.23 -34.14 1.01
N GLN A 267 -25.13 -34.43 -0.29
CA GLN A 267 -25.81 -35.58 -0.88
C GLN A 267 -25.29 -36.91 -0.32
N LEU A 268 -23.99 -37.06 -0.13
CA LEU A 268 -23.39 -38.26 0.45
C LEU A 268 -23.80 -38.44 1.91
N LYS A 269 -23.83 -37.37 2.71
CA LYS A 269 -24.34 -37.41 4.10
C LYS A 269 -25.80 -37.84 4.13
N ASN A 270 -26.64 -37.30 3.24
CA ASN A 270 -28.03 -37.71 3.12
C ASN A 270 -28.17 -39.20 2.74
N LYS A 271 -27.39 -39.68 1.75
CA LYS A 271 -27.40 -41.10 1.37
C LYS A 271 -26.99 -42.02 2.53
N LYS A 272 -25.88 -41.71 3.20
CA LYS A 272 -25.42 -42.46 4.39
C LYS A 272 -26.46 -42.45 5.51
N GLN A 273 -27.12 -41.33 5.73
CA GLN A 273 -28.20 -41.23 6.71
C GLN A 273 -29.36 -42.16 6.32
N THR A 274 -29.83 -42.10 5.07
CA THR A 274 -30.90 -42.99 4.58
C THR A 274 -30.51 -44.47 4.69
N GLU A 275 -29.29 -44.84 4.32
CA GLU A 275 -28.78 -46.21 4.45
C GLU A 275 -28.76 -46.67 5.91
N THR A 276 -28.33 -45.81 6.82
CA THR A 276 -28.32 -46.09 8.27
C THR A 276 -29.74 -46.28 8.81
N GLU A 277 -30.69 -45.43 8.40
CA GLU A 277 -32.09 -45.54 8.79
C GLU A 277 -32.77 -46.78 8.21
N MET A 278 -32.38 -47.23 7.01
CA MET A 278 -32.85 -48.50 6.42
C MET A 278 -32.29 -49.73 7.14
N LEU A 279 -31.04 -49.68 7.62
CA LEU A 279 -30.37 -50.83 8.25
C LEU A 279 -30.73 -51.00 9.73
N TYR A 280 -30.87 -49.89 10.47
CA TYR A 280 -31.13 -49.92 11.93
C TYR A 280 -32.56 -49.51 12.31
N GLY A 281 -33.39 -49.14 11.33
CA GLY A 281 -34.71 -48.56 11.56
C GLY A 281 -34.63 -47.09 12.01
N SER A 282 -35.66 -46.30 11.69
CA SER A 282 -35.74 -44.92 12.16
C SER A 282 -35.87 -44.88 13.68
N THR A 283 -34.95 -44.22 14.38
CA THR A 283 -35.18 -43.87 15.79
C THR A 283 -36.39 -42.95 15.87
N PRO A 284 -37.41 -43.22 16.73
CA PRO A 284 -38.59 -42.39 16.76
C PRO A 284 -38.21 -40.98 17.23
N ARG A 285 -38.33 -39.99 16.35
CA ARG A 285 -38.29 -38.58 16.73
C ARG A 285 -39.54 -38.32 17.56
N THR A 286 -39.41 -38.45 18.87
CA THR A 286 -40.49 -38.25 19.83
C THR A 286 -41.12 -36.86 19.61
N PRO A 287 -42.43 -36.78 19.32
CA PRO A 287 -43.11 -35.49 19.36
C PRO A 287 -43.12 -35.06 20.82
N ASN A 288 -42.53 -33.90 21.10
CA ASN A 288 -42.52 -33.36 22.44
C ASN A 288 -43.97 -33.21 22.93
N LYS A 289 -44.33 -34.07 23.89
CA LYS A 289 -45.70 -34.32 24.34
C LYS A 289 -46.22 -33.08 25.05
N ARG A 290 -47.30 -32.47 24.52
CA ARG A 290 -48.16 -31.54 25.26
C ARG A 290 -48.49 -32.15 26.63
N ARG A 291 -48.19 -31.41 27.69
CA ARG A 291 -48.68 -31.70 29.05
C ARG A 291 -49.44 -30.46 29.51
N GLY A 292 -50.72 -30.64 29.79
CA GLY A 292 -51.63 -29.60 30.25
C GLY A 292 -53.05 -30.14 30.30
N LEU A 293 -53.36 -30.86 31.39
CA LEU A 293 -54.71 -31.20 31.80
C LEU A 293 -55.44 -29.90 32.17
N ALA A 294 -56.60 -29.64 31.55
CA ALA A 294 -57.60 -28.72 32.08
C ALA A 294 -59.00 -29.30 31.83
N PRO A 295 -59.98 -29.09 32.74
CA PRO A 295 -61.20 -29.88 32.78
C PRO A 295 -62.25 -29.37 31.78
N SER A 296 -63.03 -30.34 31.30
CA SER A 296 -64.26 -30.21 30.53
C SER A 296 -65.26 -29.21 31.14
N THR A 297 -65.78 -28.31 30.32
CA THR A 297 -67.13 -27.74 30.47
C THR A 297 -67.82 -27.67 29.09
N PRO A 298 -69.11 -28.06 28.97
CA PRO A 298 -69.79 -28.16 27.68
C PRO A 298 -70.57 -26.88 27.36
N GLY A 299 -70.56 -26.45 26.09
CA GLY A 299 -71.34 -25.27 25.67
C GLY A 299 -71.46 -25.05 24.17
N LYS A 300 -72.61 -25.49 23.63
CA LYS A 300 -73.36 -24.95 22.48
C LYS A 300 -72.81 -25.04 21.04
N VAL A 301 -73.35 -26.04 20.34
CA VAL A 301 -73.94 -26.04 18.98
C VAL A 301 -73.96 -24.73 18.15
N ARG A 302 -73.44 -24.82 16.92
CA ARG A 302 -74.06 -24.39 15.62
C ARG A 302 -73.14 -24.86 14.47
N LYS A 303 -73.44 -25.98 13.80
CA LYS A 303 -74.27 -26.17 12.59
C LYS A 303 -73.62 -25.64 11.28
N LEU A 304 -72.99 -26.59 10.57
CA LEU A 304 -73.03 -26.90 9.12
C LEU A 304 -72.58 -25.88 8.05
N ASN A 305 -71.57 -26.27 7.25
CA ASN A 305 -71.65 -26.65 5.81
C ASN A 305 -70.22 -26.64 5.20
N THR A 306 -69.60 -27.79 4.90
CA THR A 306 -69.58 -28.47 3.58
C THR A 306 -69.01 -27.56 2.48
N THR A 307 -67.75 -27.73 2.05
CA THR A 307 -67.45 -28.61 0.90
C THR A 307 -65.98 -29.06 0.90
N THR A 308 -65.79 -30.38 0.84
CA THR A 308 -64.54 -31.09 0.56
C THR A 308 -64.41 -31.28 -0.94
N MET A 309 -63.24 -31.08 -1.53
CA MET A 309 -62.75 -31.90 -2.65
C MET A 309 -61.24 -32.08 -2.51
N SER A 310 -60.86 -33.27 -2.05
CA SER A 310 -59.50 -33.80 -2.10
C SER A 310 -59.48 -34.82 -3.23
N ASN A 311 -58.67 -34.62 -4.26
CA ASN A 311 -58.34 -35.67 -5.22
C ASN A 311 -56.94 -36.20 -4.89
N ALA A 312 -56.87 -37.50 -4.66
CA ALA A 312 -55.65 -38.27 -4.59
C ALA A 312 -55.45 -39.08 -5.88
N THR A 313 -54.17 -39.28 -6.21
CA THR A 313 -53.56 -40.47 -6.85
C THR A 313 -53.04 -40.37 -8.31
N ALA A 314 -51.70 -40.48 -8.39
CA ALA A 314 -50.80 -41.21 -9.31
C ALA A 314 -50.77 -41.03 -10.85
N ASN A 315 -49.53 -40.80 -11.33
CA ASN A 315 -48.83 -41.36 -12.50
C ASN A 315 -49.64 -41.87 -13.71
N SER A 316 -49.36 -41.32 -14.91
CA SER A 316 -48.55 -42.02 -15.93
C SER A 316 -48.34 -41.16 -17.19
N SER A 317 -47.20 -41.44 -17.83
CA SER A 317 -46.76 -41.00 -19.16
C SER A 317 -47.77 -41.34 -20.25
N ILE A 318 -47.84 -40.53 -21.32
CA ILE A 318 -47.76 -40.92 -22.74
C ILE A 318 -48.22 -39.73 -23.64
N ARG A 319 -47.39 -39.38 -24.62
CA ARG A 319 -47.71 -38.49 -25.76
C ARG A 319 -48.67 -39.20 -26.74
N PRO A 320 -49.35 -38.45 -27.62
CA PRO A 320 -48.90 -38.51 -29.02
C PRO A 320 -48.94 -37.16 -29.77
N VAL A 321 -48.41 -37.24 -31.00
CA VAL A 321 -48.04 -36.20 -31.97
C VAL A 321 -49.02 -36.23 -33.17
N PHE A 322 -49.02 -35.15 -33.98
CA PHE A 322 -49.60 -34.95 -35.34
C PHE A 322 -51.11 -34.65 -35.40
N SER A 323 -51.67 -33.72 -36.21
CA SER A 323 -51.26 -32.95 -37.41
C SER A 323 -52.23 -31.72 -37.47
N GLY A 324 -51.84 -30.46 -37.76
CA GLY A 324 -51.63 -29.90 -39.10
C GLY A 324 -52.90 -29.26 -39.71
N THR A 325 -53.04 -27.91 -39.72
CA THR A 325 -53.34 -27.02 -40.88
C THR A 325 -53.90 -25.61 -40.55
N VAL A 326 -53.18 -24.61 -41.07
CA VAL A 326 -53.57 -23.35 -41.77
C VAL A 326 -54.33 -22.19 -41.07
N TYR A 327 -53.68 -21.03 -41.20
CA TYR A 327 -53.98 -19.62 -40.88
C TYR A 327 -55.35 -19.03 -41.31
N ARG A 328 -55.85 -18.06 -40.51
CA ARG A 328 -56.03 -16.64 -40.89
C ARG A 328 -56.36 -15.76 -39.66
N SER A 329 -55.69 -14.60 -39.54
CA SER A 329 -56.00 -13.51 -38.58
C SER A 329 -57.23 -12.69 -38.98
N PRO A 330 -57.75 -11.84 -38.08
CA PRO A 330 -57.53 -10.40 -38.29
C PRO A 330 -57.33 -9.55 -37.01
N VAL A 331 -56.34 -8.66 -37.12
CA VAL A 331 -56.27 -7.21 -36.77
C VAL A 331 -56.74 -6.70 -35.40
N SER A 332 -55.76 -6.04 -34.77
CA SER A 332 -55.73 -5.23 -33.55
C SER A 332 -56.60 -3.95 -33.62
N ARG A 333 -57.21 -3.57 -32.49
CA ARG A 333 -57.80 -2.24 -32.26
C ARG A 333 -57.24 -1.65 -30.96
N LEU A 334 -56.61 -0.48 -31.06
CA LEU A 334 -56.15 0.36 -29.94
C LEU A 334 -57.30 1.25 -29.42
N PRO A 335 -57.23 1.68 -28.15
CA PRO A 335 -57.77 2.99 -27.75
C PRO A 335 -56.72 3.91 -27.06
N PRO A 336 -57.04 5.21 -26.93
CA PRO A 336 -56.05 6.29 -26.98
C PRO A 336 -55.61 6.85 -25.62
N SER A 337 -54.52 7.62 -25.69
CA SER A 337 -53.94 8.50 -24.67
C SER A 337 -54.85 9.70 -24.34
N GLY A 338 -54.92 10.08 -23.07
CA GLY A 338 -55.54 11.31 -22.58
C GLY A 338 -55.01 11.65 -21.18
N GLY A 339 -54.30 12.78 -21.07
CA GLY A 339 -53.48 13.16 -19.93
C GLY A 339 -54.20 13.83 -18.76
N LYS A 340 -53.49 13.79 -17.61
CA LYS A 340 -53.42 14.62 -16.38
C LYS A 340 -54.65 15.48 -15.98
N PRO A 341 -54.85 15.61 -14.66
CA PRO A 341 -54.47 16.89 -14.06
C PRO A 341 -53.70 16.78 -12.73
N VAL A 342 -52.89 17.81 -12.49
CA VAL A 342 -52.23 18.14 -11.23
C VAL A 342 -53.09 19.16 -10.49
N ILE A 343 -53.38 18.95 -9.22
CA ILE A 343 -53.73 20.02 -8.28
C ILE A 343 -52.90 19.85 -7.00
N THR A 344 -52.27 20.97 -6.65
CA THR A 344 -51.38 21.27 -5.54
C THR A 344 -52.12 21.41 -4.21
N SER A 345 -51.48 20.99 -3.11
CA SER A 345 -51.73 21.55 -1.79
C SER A 345 -50.49 21.43 -0.90
N THR A 346 -49.93 22.56 -0.47
CA THR A 346 -49.21 22.67 0.81
C THR A 346 -49.21 24.13 1.24
N CYS A 347 -49.87 24.38 2.38
CA CYS A 347 -49.76 25.63 3.14
C CYS A 347 -49.17 25.30 4.51
N SER A 348 -48.13 26.07 4.86
CA SER A 348 -47.71 26.55 6.19
C SER A 348 -47.78 25.65 7.43
N GLY A 349 -46.71 25.68 8.24
CA GLY A 349 -46.90 25.72 9.70
C GLY A 349 -45.81 25.10 10.56
N LYS A 350 -44.82 25.94 10.92
CA LYS A 350 -43.93 25.92 12.09
C LYS A 350 -44.38 25.04 13.28
N LYS A 351 -43.40 24.35 13.91
CA LYS A 351 -43.03 24.47 15.35
C LYS A 351 -42.01 23.39 15.79
N THR A 352 -40.85 23.83 16.25
CA THR A 352 -39.99 23.19 17.28
C THR A 352 -40.70 23.32 18.66
N PRO A 353 -40.41 22.54 19.74
CA PRO A 353 -39.06 22.40 20.30
C PRO A 353 -38.68 21.15 21.15
N ARG A 354 -37.38 21.13 21.50
CA ARG A 354 -36.71 20.61 22.71
C ARG A 354 -36.57 19.11 22.95
N ALA A 355 -35.31 18.69 23.00
CA ALA A 355 -34.83 17.70 23.97
C ALA A 355 -33.50 18.18 24.58
N VAL A 356 -33.52 18.39 25.90
CA VAL A 356 -32.36 18.44 26.78
C VAL A 356 -32.23 17.05 27.40
N LYS A 357 -31.01 16.48 27.44
CA LYS A 357 -30.47 15.80 28.63
C LYS A 357 -29.00 15.41 28.42
N HIS A 358 -28.16 15.96 29.29
CA HIS A 358 -26.79 15.54 29.57
C HIS A 358 -26.76 14.35 30.53
N GLY A 359 -25.65 13.62 30.50
CA GLY A 359 -25.20 12.59 31.46
C GLY A 359 -24.13 11.74 30.77
N ALA A 360 -22.86 12.14 30.79
CA ALA A 360 -21.84 12.01 31.86
C ALA A 360 -21.04 10.69 31.79
N ASN A 361 -19.75 10.82 32.09
CA ASN A 361 -18.67 9.83 32.26
C ASN A 361 -17.90 9.46 30.97
N LYS A 362 -16.57 9.35 30.93
CA LYS A 362 -15.44 9.58 31.85
C LYS A 362 -14.15 9.34 31.03
N GLU A 363 -13.09 10.07 31.33
CA GLU A 363 -11.66 9.66 31.32
C GLU A 363 -11.04 9.08 30.01
N ASN A 364 -10.20 9.87 29.32
CA ASN A 364 -8.72 9.77 29.37
C ASN A 364 -7.99 10.36 28.14
N LEU A 365 -6.95 11.13 28.48
CA LEU A 365 -5.67 11.41 27.81
C LEU A 365 -5.62 11.91 26.36
N GLU A 366 -5.54 13.23 26.28
CA GLU A 366 -4.53 14.04 25.57
C GLU A 366 -3.47 13.30 24.71
N LEU A 367 -3.52 13.57 23.40
CA LEU A 367 -2.37 13.58 22.49
C LEU A 367 -2.54 14.79 21.54
N ASN A 368 -2.12 15.97 22.01
CA ASN A 368 -1.65 17.04 21.10
C ASN A 368 -0.27 16.59 20.60
N GLY A 369 0.13 16.65 19.33
CA GLY A 369 -0.20 17.61 18.28
C GLY A 369 1.09 18.35 17.92
N SER A 370 1.67 18.06 16.74
CA SER A 370 2.65 18.85 15.96
C SER A 370 3.10 17.94 14.80
N ILE A 371 2.59 18.01 13.57
CA ILE A 371 2.64 19.08 12.55
C ILE A 371 3.99 19.81 12.54
N LEU A 372 4.95 19.26 11.82
CA LEU A 372 6.07 20.03 11.25
C LEU A 372 6.25 19.68 9.77
N SER A 373 5.68 20.57 8.96
CA SER A 373 6.25 21.17 7.76
C SER A 373 7.20 20.31 6.91
N ALA A 374 6.63 19.77 5.82
CA ALA A 374 7.39 19.39 4.64
C ALA A 374 8.17 20.60 4.10
N ARG A 375 9.50 20.57 4.21
CA ARG A 375 10.39 21.40 3.37
C ARG A 375 10.66 20.62 2.10
N THR A 376 10.03 21.07 1.03
CA THR A 376 10.35 20.73 -0.35
C THR A 376 11.82 21.01 -0.63
N PHE A 377 12.63 19.96 -0.80
CA PHE A 377 13.92 20.06 -1.46
C PHE A 377 13.67 20.23 -2.96
N LYS A 378 13.87 21.45 -3.45
CA LYS A 378 13.82 21.84 -4.85
C LYS A 378 15.23 21.67 -5.42
N GLY A 379 15.35 20.90 -6.49
CA GLY A 379 16.35 21.08 -7.54
C GLY A 379 17.77 20.60 -7.21
N PHE A 380 18.05 19.33 -7.48
CA PHE A 380 19.32 18.98 -8.10
C PHE A 380 19.14 19.16 -9.61
N GLN A 381 19.71 20.25 -10.11
CA GLN A 381 19.96 20.44 -11.52
C GLN A 381 21.46 20.24 -11.69
N ILE A 382 21.83 19.10 -12.26
CA ILE A 382 23.07 18.93 -13.02
C ILE A 382 22.62 18.62 -14.44
#